data_AF-A0AAV4XIT3-F1
#
_entry.id   AF-A0AAV4XIT3-F1
#
_cell.length_a   1.000
_cell.length_b   1.000
_cell.length_c   1.000
_cell.angle_alpha   90.00
_cell.angle_beta   90.00
_cell.angle_gamma   90.00
#
_symmetry.space_group_name_H-M   'P 1'
#
loop_
_entity.id
_entity.type
_entity.pdbx_description
1 polymer ?
#
loop_
_entity_poly.entity_id
_entity_poly.type
_entity_poly.pdbx_seq_one_letter_code
_entity_poly.pdbx_strand_id
1 'polypeptide(L)'
;MFYDEGFLWSNITLLEHMKETLESGDPIVRKWALVESNYVPFLFSLLYVVFVKSLGPSLMRNRKPFNLRNVMILYNFLLVTTYLACVLSLAYFFFTTDAYEKVCYPSEVRKGHYTYWAAYAGWIIYLLKYIEFSDTVFFILRKKTHLITNLHVIHHALLPIIGWFLFRSERSGFQFVPGVTNAIVHIVMYTYYGLAAIGPEVQKHLWWKEHLTKFQMLQFIAIIFFVLVVLPVSGCKSN
;
A
#
# COMPACT_ATOMS: atom_id res chain seq x y z
N MET A 1 26.71 -5.70 -37.89
CA MET A 1 25.95 -5.74 -36.64
C MET A 1 25.84 -4.31 -36.14
N PHE A 2 24.96 -3.52 -36.76
CA PHE A 2 24.70 -2.14 -36.36
C PHE A 2 23.56 -2.20 -35.35
N TYR A 3 23.87 -1.94 -34.09
CA TYR A 3 22.82 -1.62 -33.12
C TYR A 3 22.20 -0.30 -33.57
N ASP A 4 20.88 -0.28 -33.67
CA ASP A 4 20.10 0.87 -34.11
C ASP A 4 20.33 2.05 -33.15
N GLU A 5 21.12 3.03 -33.57
CA GLU A 5 21.49 4.20 -32.75
C GLU A 5 20.23 4.95 -32.29
N GLY A 6 19.16 5.00 -33.10
CA GLY A 6 17.90 5.64 -32.74
C GLY A 6 17.20 4.99 -31.55
N PHE A 7 17.28 3.66 -31.43
CA PHE A 7 16.75 2.90 -30.30
C PHE A 7 17.58 3.12 -29.01
N LEU A 8 18.89 3.27 -29.14
CA LEU A 8 19.76 3.58 -28.01
C LEU A 8 19.51 4.99 -27.47
N TRP A 9 19.42 6.00 -28.35
CA TRP A 9 19.13 7.38 -27.95
C TRP A 9 17.74 7.53 -27.31
N SER A 10 16.70 6.85 -27.82
CA SER A 10 15.37 6.86 -27.20
C SER A 10 15.33 6.21 -25.82
N ASN A 11 16.14 5.17 -25.60
CA ASN A 11 16.24 4.52 -24.29
C ASN A 11 17.03 5.40 -23.30
N ILE A 12 18.05 6.11 -23.75
CA ILE A 12 18.82 7.05 -22.93
C ILE A 12 17.92 8.20 -22.44
N THR A 13 17.14 8.81 -23.34
CA THR A 13 16.22 9.90 -22.97
C THR A 13 15.09 9.43 -22.04
N LEU A 14 14.58 8.21 -22.24
CA LEU A 14 13.59 7.63 -21.33
C LEU A 14 14.16 7.39 -19.92
N LEU A 15 15.39 6.86 -19.83
CA LEU A 15 16.05 6.59 -18.55
C LEU A 15 16.37 7.89 -17.80
N GLU A 16 16.80 8.94 -18.51
CA GLU A 16 17.02 10.26 -17.92
C GLU A 16 15.71 10.86 -17.39
N HIS A 17 14.64 10.84 -18.18
CA HIS A 17 13.34 11.34 -17.75
C HIS A 17 12.78 10.57 -16.55
N MET A 18 12.93 9.25 -16.54
CA MET A 18 12.52 8.42 -15.41
C MET A 18 13.35 8.73 -14.16
N LYS A 19 14.66 8.97 -14.32
CA LYS A 19 15.53 9.37 -13.21
C LYS A 19 15.10 10.72 -12.65
N GLU A 20 14.89 11.74 -13.50
CA GLU A 20 14.41 13.05 -13.09
C GLU A 20 13.08 12.96 -12.32
N THR A 21 12.13 12.17 -12.83
CA THR A 21 10.84 11.92 -12.18
C THR A 21 11.01 11.27 -10.81
N LEU A 22 11.89 10.28 -10.68
CA LEU A 22 12.16 9.64 -9.39
C LEU A 22 12.98 10.52 -8.44
N GLU A 23 13.51 11.64 -8.92
CA GLU A 23 14.27 12.61 -8.14
C GLU A 23 13.44 13.87 -7.79
N SER A 24 12.24 14.02 -8.35
CA SER A 24 11.39 15.20 -8.13
C SER A 24 10.72 15.23 -6.75
N GLY A 25 10.51 14.08 -6.10
CA GLY A 25 9.87 13.99 -4.78
C GLY A 25 10.65 14.68 -3.66
N ASP A 26 10.02 14.80 -2.49
CA ASP A 26 10.60 15.53 -1.35
C ASP A 26 11.92 14.90 -0.86
N PRO A 27 13.01 15.69 -0.70
CA PRO A 27 14.34 15.16 -0.40
C PRO A 27 14.44 14.47 0.96
N ILE A 28 13.61 14.85 1.96
CA ILE A 28 13.61 14.19 3.26
C ILE A 28 12.96 12.81 3.15
N VAL A 29 11.81 12.76 2.49
CA VAL A 29 11.02 11.53 2.33
C VAL A 29 11.77 10.50 1.50
N ARG A 30 12.49 10.95 0.47
CA ARG A 30 13.33 10.09 -0.39
C ARG A 30 14.44 9.37 0.37
N LYS A 31 14.77 9.77 1.61
CA LYS A 31 15.76 9.12 2.47
C LYS A 31 15.16 8.15 3.48
N TRP A 32 13.85 7.95 3.49
CA TRP A 32 13.20 7.02 4.40
C TRP A 32 13.37 5.56 3.94
N ALA A 33 13.29 4.65 4.91
CA ALA A 33 13.47 3.23 4.63
C ALA A 33 12.42 2.71 3.63
N LEU A 34 12.84 1.79 2.76
CA LEU A 34 12.08 1.26 1.62
C LEU A 34 11.69 2.31 0.55
N VAL A 35 12.05 3.59 0.72
CA VAL A 35 11.90 4.64 -0.30
C VAL A 35 13.25 4.94 -0.98
N GLU A 36 14.34 4.99 -0.21
CA GLU A 36 15.65 5.42 -0.71
C GLU A 36 16.19 4.58 -1.88
N SER A 37 16.04 3.26 -1.79
CA SER A 37 16.54 2.33 -2.82
C SER A 37 15.55 2.15 -3.95
N ASN A 38 16.04 2.25 -5.19
CA ASN A 38 15.25 2.01 -6.39
C ASN A 38 14.99 0.51 -6.69
N TYR A 39 15.67 -0.40 -5.97
CA TYR A 39 15.62 -1.85 -6.27
C TYR A 39 14.93 -2.66 -5.18
N VAL A 40 14.98 -2.20 -3.93
CA VAL A 40 14.46 -2.93 -2.77
C VAL A 40 12.96 -3.22 -2.85
N PRO A 41 12.07 -2.28 -3.27
CA PRO A 41 10.64 -2.57 -3.43
C PRO A 41 10.38 -3.70 -4.42
N PHE A 42 11.06 -3.69 -5.57
CA PHE A 42 10.94 -4.73 -6.59
C PHE A 42 11.46 -6.08 -6.09
N LEU A 43 12.57 -6.08 -5.37
CA LEU A 43 13.11 -7.29 -4.76
C LEU A 43 12.12 -7.92 -3.79
N PHE A 44 11.53 -7.13 -2.88
CA PHE A 44 10.55 -7.63 -1.92
C PHE A 44 9.28 -8.15 -2.60
N SER A 45 8.76 -7.44 -3.61
CA SER A 45 7.61 -7.91 -4.39
C SER A 45 7.92 -9.21 -5.16
N LEU A 46 9.13 -9.34 -5.73
CA LEU A 46 9.55 -10.57 -6.39
C LEU A 46 9.66 -11.73 -5.39
N LEU A 47 10.31 -11.52 -4.25
CA LEU A 47 10.42 -12.52 -3.18
C LEU A 47 9.04 -12.96 -2.68
N TYR A 48 8.11 -12.02 -2.52
CA TYR A 48 6.72 -12.31 -2.18
C TYR A 48 6.06 -13.22 -3.22
N VAL A 49 6.16 -12.90 -4.52
CA VAL A 49 5.56 -13.73 -5.58
C VAL A 49 6.17 -15.13 -5.61
N VAL A 50 7.51 -15.23 -5.54
CA VAL A 50 8.23 -16.51 -5.49
C VAL A 50 7.81 -17.34 -4.28
N PHE A 51 7.68 -16.70 -3.11
CA PHE A 51 7.23 -17.36 -1.90
C PHE A 51 5.81 -17.90 -2.06
N VAL A 52 4.89 -17.06 -2.53
CA VAL A 52 3.46 -17.40 -2.60
C VAL A 52 3.17 -18.47 -3.66
N LYS A 53 3.82 -18.39 -4.83
CA LYS A 53 3.54 -19.29 -5.96
C LYS A 53 4.35 -20.58 -5.91
N SER A 54 5.51 -20.60 -5.25
CA SER A 54 6.43 -21.75 -5.29
C SER A 54 6.85 -22.22 -3.89
N LEU A 55 7.65 -21.42 -3.18
CA LEU A 55 8.34 -21.88 -1.97
C LEU A 55 7.38 -22.24 -0.83
N GLY A 56 6.44 -21.36 -0.50
CA GLY A 56 5.47 -21.55 0.57
C GLY A 56 4.59 -22.80 0.39
N PRO A 57 3.90 -22.97 -0.75
CA PRO A 57 3.13 -24.19 -1.03
C PRO A 57 3.98 -25.46 -1.02
N SER A 58 5.22 -25.40 -1.53
CA SER A 58 6.16 -26.53 -1.52
C SER A 58 6.50 -26.95 -0.08
N LEU A 59 6.86 -25.99 0.78
CA LEU A 59 7.17 -26.23 2.20
C LEU A 59 5.97 -26.80 2.98
N MET A 60 4.74 -26.44 2.59
CA MET A 60 3.52 -26.89 3.25
C MET A 60 2.92 -28.19 2.67
N ARG A 61 3.45 -28.73 1.56
CA ARG A 61 2.88 -29.91 0.87
C ARG A 61 2.63 -31.06 1.83
N ASN A 62 3.67 -31.45 2.59
CA ASN A 62 3.64 -32.61 3.50
C ASN A 62 3.43 -32.23 4.98
N ARG A 63 2.99 -31.00 5.27
CA ARG A 63 2.77 -30.52 6.65
C ARG A 63 1.28 -30.38 6.97
N LYS A 64 0.90 -30.51 8.24
CA LYS A 64 -0.45 -30.18 8.70
C LYS A 64 -0.62 -28.65 8.78
N PRO A 65 -1.84 -28.10 8.64
CA PRO A 65 -2.07 -26.67 8.78
C PRO A 65 -1.72 -26.20 10.20
N PHE A 66 -1.03 -25.07 10.31
CA PHE A 66 -0.65 -24.49 11.59
C PHE A 66 -1.84 -23.83 12.30
N ASN A 67 -1.89 -23.93 13.62
CA ASN A 67 -2.82 -23.14 14.44
C ASN A 67 -2.16 -21.80 14.79
N LEU A 68 -2.52 -20.76 14.03
CA LEU A 68 -1.97 -19.40 14.18
C LEU A 68 -2.99 -18.43 14.78
N ARG A 69 -4.00 -18.92 15.52
CA ARG A 69 -5.13 -18.11 16.00
C ARG A 69 -4.67 -16.86 16.77
N ASN A 70 -3.87 -17.04 17.82
CA ASN A 70 -3.45 -15.91 18.67
C ASN A 70 -2.54 -14.93 17.92
N VAL A 71 -1.66 -15.46 17.06
CA VAL A 71 -0.78 -14.66 16.20
C VAL A 71 -1.63 -13.78 15.26
N MET A 72 -2.65 -14.35 14.63
CA MET A 72 -3.55 -13.61 13.76
C MET A 72 -4.37 -12.56 14.53
N ILE A 73 -4.86 -12.87 15.73
CA ILE A 73 -5.60 -11.88 16.54
C ILE A 73 -4.70 -10.67 16.84
N LEU A 74 -3.48 -10.92 17.34
CA LEU A 74 -2.52 -9.86 17.64
C LEU A 74 -2.14 -9.07 16.38
N TYR A 75 -1.84 -9.76 15.29
CA TYR A 75 -1.50 -9.15 14.01
C TYR A 75 -2.61 -8.22 13.49
N ASN A 76 -3.86 -8.70 13.45
CA ASN A 76 -4.99 -7.89 12.98
C ASN A 76 -5.25 -6.70 13.91
N PHE A 77 -5.12 -6.88 15.23
CA PHE A 77 -5.24 -5.80 16.19
C PHE A 77 -4.19 -4.71 15.96
N LEU A 78 -2.92 -5.09 15.80
CA LEU A 78 -1.82 -4.16 15.53
C LEU A 78 -2.02 -3.40 14.21
N LEU A 79 -2.52 -4.07 13.17
CA LEU A 79 -2.85 -3.42 11.91
C LEU A 79 -3.97 -2.39 12.09
N VAL A 80 -5.07 -2.77 12.75
CA VAL A 80 -6.19 -1.84 13.01
C VAL A 80 -5.72 -0.62 13.80
N THR A 81 -4.97 -0.82 14.89
CA THR A 81 -4.49 0.31 15.71
C THR A 81 -3.53 1.21 14.95
N THR A 82 -2.64 0.63 14.14
CA THR A 82 -1.67 1.41 13.35
C THR A 82 -2.35 2.20 12.26
N TYR A 83 -3.26 1.58 11.49
CA TYR A 83 -4.04 2.30 10.49
C TYR A 83 -4.89 3.40 11.10
N LEU A 84 -5.56 3.12 12.24
CA LEU A 84 -6.36 4.12 12.93
C LEU A 84 -5.51 5.31 13.39
N ALA A 85 -4.35 5.06 13.98
CA ALA A 85 -3.43 6.13 14.39
C ALA A 85 -2.97 6.99 13.20
N CYS A 86 -2.64 6.35 12.06
CA CYS A 86 -2.25 7.07 10.84
C CYS A 86 -3.42 7.90 10.29
N VAL A 87 -4.63 7.33 10.19
CA VAL A 87 -5.83 8.03 9.71
C VAL A 87 -6.17 9.21 10.61
N LEU A 88 -6.08 9.08 11.93
CA LEU A 88 -6.34 10.19 12.86
C LEU A 88 -5.27 11.29 12.72
N SER A 89 -4.00 10.94 12.56
CA SER A 89 -2.93 11.92 12.29
C SER A 89 -3.16 12.68 10.97
N LEU A 90 -3.59 11.97 9.94
CA LEU A 90 -3.89 12.51 8.61
C LEU A 90 -5.16 13.37 8.62
N ALA A 91 -6.18 12.97 9.39
CA ALA A 91 -7.39 13.77 9.59
C ALA A 91 -7.07 15.07 10.37
N TYR A 92 -6.24 14.99 11.41
CA TYR A 92 -5.79 16.18 12.13
C TYR A 92 -5.10 17.18 11.20
N PHE A 93 -4.18 16.71 10.35
CA PHE A 93 -3.57 17.52 9.29
C PHE A 93 -4.62 18.19 8.39
N PHE A 94 -5.62 17.43 7.95
CA PHE A 94 -6.65 17.92 7.03
C PHE A 94 -7.54 19.00 7.66
N PHE A 95 -7.91 18.86 8.94
CA PHE A 95 -8.83 19.78 9.61
C PHE A 95 -8.15 21.01 10.24
N THR A 96 -6.84 20.96 10.48
CA THR A 96 -6.11 22.06 11.15
C THR A 96 -5.34 22.96 10.20
N THR A 97 -5.40 22.67 8.89
CA THR A 97 -4.64 23.40 7.88
C THR A 97 -5.50 23.69 6.65
N ASP A 98 -5.06 24.62 5.81
CA ASP A 98 -5.63 24.78 4.47
C ASP A 98 -5.25 23.59 3.58
N ALA A 99 -5.97 22.49 3.80
CA ALA A 99 -5.63 21.19 3.25
C ALA A 99 -5.88 21.12 1.75
N TYR A 100 -6.86 21.87 1.22
CA TYR A 100 -7.15 21.87 -0.20
C TYR A 100 -5.95 22.38 -1.02
N GLU A 101 -5.37 23.51 -0.62
CA GLU A 101 -4.18 24.07 -1.27
C GLU A 101 -3.00 23.10 -1.19
N LYS A 102 -2.80 22.44 -0.04
CA LYS A 102 -1.64 21.56 0.20
C LYS A 102 -1.80 20.15 -0.39
N VAL A 103 -3.02 19.72 -0.64
CA VAL A 103 -3.32 18.48 -1.36
C VAL A 103 -3.11 18.68 -2.86
N CYS A 104 -3.47 19.85 -3.40
CA CYS A 104 -3.44 20.11 -4.84
C CYS A 104 -2.12 20.69 -5.36
N TYR A 105 -1.37 21.40 -4.53
CA TYR A 105 -0.09 22.01 -4.91
C TYR A 105 1.09 21.34 -4.19
N PRO A 106 2.31 21.43 -4.75
CA PRO A 106 3.51 20.90 -4.12
C PRO A 106 3.69 21.48 -2.72
N SER A 107 3.99 20.61 -1.76
CA SER A 107 4.23 21.00 -0.38
C SER A 107 5.61 20.50 0.08
N GLU A 108 6.28 21.29 0.91
CA GLU A 108 7.56 20.90 1.48
C GLU A 108 7.37 20.15 2.80
N VAL A 109 8.04 19.01 2.94
CA VAL A 109 8.12 18.30 4.21
C VAL A 109 9.12 19.00 5.11
N ARG A 110 8.70 19.38 6.32
CA ARG A 110 9.53 20.12 7.28
C ARG A 110 9.50 19.46 8.65
N LYS A 111 10.67 19.05 9.17
CA LYS A 111 10.78 18.43 10.50
C LYS A 111 10.18 19.34 11.58
N GLY A 112 9.43 18.75 12.51
CA GLY A 112 8.73 19.49 13.57
C GLY A 112 7.44 20.20 13.12
N HIS A 113 7.07 20.10 11.84
CA HIS A 113 5.85 20.67 11.29
C HIS A 113 4.82 19.59 10.95
N TYR A 114 3.55 19.97 10.79
CA TYR A 114 2.49 19.01 10.46
C TYR A 114 2.75 18.26 9.14
N THR A 115 3.48 18.86 8.18
CA THR A 115 3.77 18.24 6.87
C THR A 115 4.65 17.00 7.05
N TYR A 116 5.56 17.02 8.01
CA TYR A 116 6.38 15.86 8.36
C TYR A 116 5.55 14.75 8.98
N TRP A 117 4.64 15.07 9.90
CA TRP A 117 3.78 14.07 10.52
C TRP A 117 2.78 13.45 9.54
N ALA A 118 2.24 14.24 8.62
CA ALA A 118 1.39 13.75 7.54
C ALA A 118 2.17 12.81 6.60
N ALA A 119 3.35 13.23 6.13
CA ALA A 119 4.21 12.39 5.30
C ALA A 119 4.62 11.11 6.04
N TYR A 120 4.95 11.22 7.34
CA TYR A 120 5.33 10.09 8.17
C TYR A 120 4.19 9.08 8.33
N ALA A 121 2.96 9.54 8.58
CA ALA A 121 1.77 8.67 8.63
C ALA A 121 1.54 7.95 7.29
N GLY A 122 1.70 8.66 6.17
CA GLY A 122 1.67 8.05 4.84
C GLY A 122 2.76 7.00 4.65
N TRP A 123 3.97 7.28 5.11
CA TRP A 123 5.10 6.35 5.04
C TRP A 123 4.86 5.10 5.90
N ILE A 124 4.27 5.22 7.09
CA ILE A 124 3.86 4.07 7.90
C ILE A 124 2.82 3.22 7.14
N ILE A 125 1.80 3.83 6.54
CA ILE A 125 0.82 3.12 5.69
C ILE A 125 1.50 2.37 4.54
N TYR A 126 2.53 2.98 3.95
CA TYR A 126 3.35 2.34 2.94
C TYR A 126 4.13 1.13 3.47
N LEU A 127 4.77 1.25 4.64
CA LEU A 127 5.44 0.12 5.29
C LEU A 127 4.48 -1.03 5.59
N LEU A 128 3.22 -0.71 5.98
CA LEU A 128 2.20 -1.72 6.22
C LEU A 128 1.98 -2.62 5.00
N LYS A 129 2.12 -2.12 3.76
CA LYS A 129 1.95 -2.96 2.55
C LYS A 129 2.92 -4.13 2.48
N TYR A 130 4.10 -3.99 3.07
CA TYR A 130 5.06 -5.09 3.21
C TYR A 130 4.69 -6.03 4.36
N ILE A 131 4.20 -5.49 5.49
CA ILE A 131 3.69 -6.30 6.61
C ILE A 131 2.53 -7.17 6.15
N GLU A 132 1.66 -6.63 5.29
CA GLU A 132 0.50 -7.30 4.70
C GLU A 132 0.86 -8.49 3.80
N PHE A 133 2.12 -8.65 3.37
CA PHE A 133 2.56 -9.92 2.77
C PHE A 133 2.32 -11.12 3.69
N SER A 134 2.33 -10.88 5.00
CA SER A 134 2.05 -11.88 6.03
C SER A 134 0.64 -12.45 5.91
N ASP A 135 -0.33 -11.74 5.34
CA ASP A 135 -1.69 -12.26 5.11
C ASP A 135 -1.63 -13.53 4.26
N THR A 136 -0.89 -13.47 3.15
CA THR A 136 -0.72 -14.59 2.24
C THR A 136 0.11 -15.71 2.88
N VAL A 137 1.11 -15.34 3.70
CA VAL A 137 1.88 -16.32 4.50
C VAL A 137 0.94 -17.08 5.43
N PHE A 138 0.05 -16.40 6.15
CA PHE A 138 -0.93 -17.05 7.02
C PHE A 138 -1.89 -17.96 6.25
N PHE A 139 -2.34 -17.56 5.06
CA PHE A 139 -3.18 -18.42 4.21
C PHE A 139 -2.44 -19.70 3.80
N ILE A 140 -1.16 -19.61 3.43
CA ILE A 140 -0.34 -20.77 3.07
C ILE A 140 -0.12 -21.68 4.28
N LEU A 141 0.32 -21.14 5.41
CA LEU A 141 0.59 -21.91 6.64
C LEU A 141 -0.68 -22.60 7.19
N ARG A 142 -1.85 -22.02 6.97
CA ARG A 142 -3.15 -22.60 7.37
C ARG A 142 -3.79 -23.48 6.28
N LYS A 143 -3.12 -23.68 5.14
CA LYS A 143 -3.64 -24.40 3.97
C LYS A 143 -4.99 -23.85 3.47
N LYS A 144 -5.17 -22.53 3.50
CA LYS A 144 -6.33 -21.80 2.98
C LYS A 144 -6.03 -21.17 1.62
N THR A 145 -5.48 -21.97 0.70
CA THR A 145 -5.02 -21.52 -0.62
C THR A 145 -6.13 -20.99 -1.53
N HIS A 146 -7.39 -21.39 -1.32
CA HIS A 146 -8.54 -20.85 -2.05
C HIS A 146 -8.77 -19.34 -1.81
N LEU A 147 -8.19 -18.78 -0.74
CA LEU A 147 -8.23 -17.33 -0.47
C LEU A 147 -7.16 -16.56 -1.27
N ILE A 148 -6.16 -17.25 -1.81
CA ILE A 148 -5.04 -16.66 -2.55
C ILE A 148 -5.43 -16.56 -4.03
N THR A 149 -6.28 -15.58 -4.35
CA THR A 149 -6.71 -15.32 -5.73
C THR A 149 -5.62 -14.63 -6.55
N ASN A 150 -5.76 -14.63 -7.88
CA ASN A 150 -4.82 -13.88 -8.74
C ASN A 150 -4.85 -12.38 -8.43
N LEU A 151 -6.05 -11.82 -8.21
CA LEU A 151 -6.21 -10.43 -7.81
C LEU A 151 -5.45 -10.14 -6.51
N HIS A 152 -5.58 -11.01 -5.50
CA HIS A 152 -4.85 -10.88 -4.23
C HIS A 152 -3.34 -10.81 -4.44
N VAL A 153 -2.77 -11.75 -5.21
CA VAL A 153 -1.32 -11.80 -5.43
C VAL A 153 -0.84 -10.59 -6.23
N ILE A 154 -1.54 -10.21 -7.30
CA ILE A 154 -1.18 -9.04 -8.11
C ILE A 154 -1.25 -7.76 -7.28
N HIS A 155 -2.33 -7.59 -6.51
CA HIS A 155 -2.53 -6.44 -5.63
C HIS A 155 -1.39 -6.28 -4.62
N HIS A 156 -1.10 -7.33 -3.84
CA HIS A 156 -0.01 -7.26 -2.86
C HIS A 156 1.37 -7.12 -3.52
N ALA A 157 1.61 -7.69 -4.70
CA ALA A 157 2.89 -7.51 -5.39
C ALA A 157 3.08 -6.08 -5.94
N LEU A 158 2.03 -5.44 -6.42
CA LEU A 158 2.12 -4.12 -7.08
C LEU A 158 2.03 -2.94 -6.11
N LEU A 159 1.21 -3.02 -5.05
CA LEU A 159 1.02 -1.88 -4.13
C LEU A 159 2.33 -1.31 -3.54
N PRO A 160 3.32 -2.13 -3.11
CA PRO A 160 4.59 -1.60 -2.62
C PRO A 160 5.44 -0.90 -3.69
N ILE A 161 5.33 -1.33 -4.95
CA ILE A 161 6.02 -0.69 -6.08
C ILE A 161 5.35 0.64 -6.40
N ILE A 162 4.02 0.67 -6.46
CA ILE A 162 3.24 1.89 -6.69
C ILE A 162 3.52 2.89 -5.56
N GLY A 163 3.45 2.46 -4.30
CA GLY A 163 3.74 3.31 -3.15
C GLY A 163 5.15 3.89 -3.21
N TRP A 164 6.16 3.07 -3.53
CA TRP A 164 7.54 3.54 -3.71
C TRP A 164 7.63 4.65 -4.77
N PHE A 165 7.04 4.41 -5.95
CA PHE A 165 7.05 5.37 -7.05
C PHE A 165 6.44 6.71 -6.60
N LEU A 166 5.27 6.67 -5.96
CA LEU A 166 4.60 7.87 -5.45
C LEU A 166 5.45 8.64 -4.44
N PHE A 167 6.06 7.96 -3.47
CA PHE A 167 6.95 8.61 -2.49
C PHE A 167 8.25 9.17 -3.12
N ARG A 168 8.62 8.74 -4.33
CA ARG A 168 9.80 9.22 -5.06
C ARG A 168 9.52 10.37 -6.02
N SER A 169 8.30 10.46 -6.57
CA SER A 169 7.97 11.37 -7.67
C SER A 169 6.95 12.45 -7.36
N GLU A 170 6.31 12.41 -6.19
CA GLU A 170 5.22 13.30 -5.84
C GLU A 170 5.60 14.19 -4.66
N ARG A 171 5.30 15.50 -4.78
CA ARG A 171 5.45 16.48 -3.67
C ARG A 171 4.13 17.03 -3.17
N SER A 172 3.05 16.88 -3.92
CA SER A 172 1.73 17.30 -3.47
C SER A 172 1.15 16.31 -2.45
N GLY A 173 0.24 16.79 -1.62
CA GLY A 173 -0.55 15.92 -0.75
C GLY A 173 -1.60 15.09 -1.50
N PHE A 174 -1.64 15.09 -2.84
CA PHE A 174 -2.76 14.53 -3.60
C PHE A 174 -2.98 13.03 -3.37
N GLN A 175 -1.90 12.30 -3.11
CA GLN A 175 -1.91 10.86 -2.81
C GLN A 175 -2.52 10.54 -1.43
N PHE A 176 -2.77 11.56 -0.60
CA PHE A 176 -3.51 11.46 0.64
C PHE A 176 -4.89 10.81 0.44
N VAL A 177 -5.61 11.20 -0.62
CA VAL A 177 -6.99 10.76 -0.85
C VAL A 177 -7.10 9.24 -1.06
N PRO A 178 -6.37 8.63 -2.03
CA PRO A 178 -6.41 7.18 -2.20
C PRO A 178 -5.80 6.45 -0.99
N GLY A 179 -4.76 7.01 -0.36
CA GLY A 179 -4.12 6.43 0.82
C GLY A 179 -5.05 6.32 2.03
N VAL A 180 -5.72 7.42 2.40
CA VAL A 180 -6.67 7.46 3.52
C VAL A 180 -7.90 6.60 3.22
N THR A 181 -8.43 6.66 2.01
CA THR A 181 -9.57 5.83 1.60
C THR A 181 -9.24 4.34 1.75
N ASN A 182 -8.06 3.91 1.29
CA ASN A 182 -7.61 2.54 1.48
C ASN A 182 -7.41 2.20 2.97
N ALA A 183 -6.79 3.08 3.74
CA ALA A 183 -6.57 2.87 5.17
C ALA A 183 -7.89 2.67 5.95
N ILE A 184 -8.94 3.45 5.64
CA ILE A 184 -10.27 3.28 6.26
C ILE A 184 -10.85 1.90 5.96
N VAL A 185 -10.78 1.45 4.70
CA VAL A 185 -11.23 0.11 4.33
C VAL A 185 -10.41 -0.97 5.04
N HIS A 186 -9.09 -0.79 5.15
CA HIS A 186 -8.21 -1.73 5.86
C HIS A 186 -8.53 -1.80 7.36
N ILE A 187 -8.91 -0.70 8.02
CA ILE A 187 -9.38 -0.72 9.41
C ILE A 187 -10.60 -1.64 9.55
N VAL A 188 -11.59 -1.48 8.69
CA VAL A 188 -12.82 -2.31 8.73
C VAL A 188 -12.51 -3.77 8.38
N MET A 189 -11.68 -4.00 7.36
CA MET A 189 -11.29 -5.33 6.91
C MET A 189 -10.49 -6.10 7.97
N TYR A 190 -9.47 -5.50 8.57
CA TYR A 190 -8.68 -6.16 9.61
C TYR A 190 -9.43 -6.29 10.93
N THR A 191 -10.40 -5.41 11.21
CA THR A 191 -11.35 -5.62 12.31
C THR A 191 -12.17 -6.90 12.06
N TYR A 192 -12.70 -7.08 10.84
CA TYR A 192 -13.41 -8.31 10.46
C TYR A 192 -12.50 -9.55 10.61
N TYR A 193 -11.26 -9.49 10.11
CA TYR A 193 -10.33 -10.63 10.20
C TYR A 193 -9.91 -10.95 11.64
N GLY A 194 -9.70 -9.92 12.47
CA GLY A 194 -9.43 -10.09 13.90
C GLY A 194 -10.58 -10.78 14.61
N LEU A 195 -11.81 -10.31 14.42
CA LEU A 195 -13.02 -10.94 14.97
C LEU A 195 -13.21 -12.37 14.46
N ALA A 196 -12.99 -12.61 13.16
CA ALA A 196 -13.09 -13.94 12.57
C ALA A 196 -12.03 -14.90 13.13
N ALA A 197 -10.85 -14.40 13.55
CA ALA A 197 -9.81 -15.22 14.16
C ALA A 197 -10.16 -15.66 15.60
N ILE A 198 -11.05 -14.95 16.32
CA ILE A 198 -11.50 -15.35 17.67
C ILE A 198 -12.25 -16.68 17.66
N GLY A 199 -12.82 -17.11 16.52
CA GLY A 199 -13.35 -18.47 16.36
C GLY A 199 -14.87 -18.54 16.22
N PRO A 200 -15.44 -19.76 16.23
CA PRO A 200 -16.82 -20.01 15.78
C PRO A 200 -17.89 -19.20 16.50
N GLU A 201 -17.73 -18.99 17.81
CA GLU A 201 -18.66 -18.21 18.63
C GLU A 201 -18.76 -16.74 18.22
N VAL A 202 -17.69 -16.16 17.67
CA VAL A 202 -17.72 -14.79 17.14
C VAL A 202 -18.11 -14.81 15.66
N GLN A 203 -17.61 -15.78 14.88
CA GLN A 203 -17.88 -15.91 13.45
C GLN A 203 -19.37 -15.96 13.11
N LYS A 204 -20.20 -16.57 13.95
CA LYS A 204 -21.67 -16.61 13.76
C LYS A 204 -22.33 -15.21 13.72
N HIS A 205 -21.70 -14.21 14.32
CA HIS A 205 -22.18 -12.82 14.33
C HIS A 205 -21.65 -11.99 13.16
N LEU A 206 -20.73 -12.53 12.34
CA LEU A 206 -20.08 -11.83 11.23
C LEU A 206 -20.87 -11.93 9.92
N TRP A 207 -22.18 -11.66 9.98
CA TRP A 207 -23.11 -11.73 8.85
C TRP A 207 -22.82 -10.70 7.75
N TRP A 208 -22.10 -9.63 8.07
CA TRP A 208 -21.83 -8.49 7.18
C TRP A 208 -20.62 -8.70 6.25
N LYS A 209 -20.08 -9.92 6.14
CA LYS A 209 -18.96 -10.25 5.25
C LYS A 209 -19.17 -9.76 3.81
N GLU A 210 -20.36 -9.95 3.26
CA GLU A 210 -20.67 -9.55 1.88
C GLU A 210 -20.66 -8.03 1.71
N HIS A 211 -21.13 -7.30 2.73
CA HIS A 211 -21.11 -5.84 2.74
C HIS A 211 -19.68 -5.30 2.78
N LEU A 212 -18.80 -5.96 3.54
CA LEU A 212 -17.37 -5.65 3.52
C LEU A 212 -16.77 -5.81 2.11
N THR A 213 -17.07 -6.92 1.43
CA THR A 213 -16.58 -7.13 0.05
C THR A 213 -17.10 -6.05 -0.89
N LYS A 214 -18.40 -5.67 -0.80
CA LYS A 214 -18.97 -4.58 -1.59
C LYS A 214 -18.27 -3.24 -1.31
N PHE A 215 -17.96 -2.97 -0.05
CA PHE A 215 -17.24 -1.77 0.35
C PHE A 215 -15.82 -1.71 -0.23
N GLN A 216 -15.09 -2.83 -0.23
CA GLN A 216 -13.76 -2.93 -0.87
C GLN A 216 -13.84 -2.69 -2.39
N MET A 217 -14.83 -3.29 -3.06
CA MET A 217 -15.00 -3.10 -4.51
C MET A 217 -15.34 -1.64 -4.86
N LEU A 218 -16.20 -1.00 -4.08
CA LEU A 218 -16.51 0.42 -4.24
C LEU A 218 -15.27 1.29 -4.05
N GLN A 219 -14.43 0.99 -3.05
CA GLN A 219 -13.16 1.69 -2.83
C GLN A 219 -12.22 1.56 -4.02
N PHE A 220 -12.07 0.37 -4.62
CA PHE A 220 -11.24 0.22 -5.81
C PHE A 220 -11.76 1.06 -6.99
N ILE A 221 -13.08 1.03 -7.24
CA ILE A 221 -13.69 1.84 -8.31
C ILE A 221 -13.47 3.33 -8.06
N ALA A 222 -13.68 3.79 -6.81
CA ALA A 222 -13.51 5.18 -6.44
C ALA A 222 -12.04 5.65 -6.60
N ILE A 223 -11.07 4.83 -6.18
CA ILE A 223 -9.64 5.15 -6.33
C ILE A 223 -9.24 5.16 -7.81
N ILE A 224 -9.70 4.19 -8.61
CA ILE A 224 -9.42 4.16 -10.05
C ILE A 224 -9.99 5.39 -10.74
N PHE A 225 -11.26 5.75 -10.44
CA PHE A 225 -11.88 6.96 -10.96
C PHE A 225 -11.11 8.22 -10.53
N PHE A 226 -10.68 8.28 -9.26
CA PHE A 226 -9.91 9.40 -8.75
C PHE A 226 -8.57 9.56 -9.50
N VAL A 227 -7.82 8.48 -9.68
CA VAL A 227 -6.51 8.51 -10.35
C VAL A 227 -6.63 8.77 -11.86
N LEU A 228 -7.63 8.17 -12.54
CA LEU A 228 -7.75 8.26 -14.00
C LEU A 228 -8.52 9.48 -14.48
N VAL A 229 -9.43 10.03 -13.67
CA VAL A 229 -10.33 11.11 -14.08
C VAL A 229 -10.09 12.35 -13.24
N VAL A 230 -10.21 12.25 -11.91
CA VAL A 230 -10.14 13.44 -11.04
C VAL A 230 -8.75 14.06 -11.06
N LEU A 231 -7.69 13.26 -10.92
CA LEU A 231 -6.32 13.75 -10.91
C LEU A 231 -5.99 14.54 -12.19
N PRO A 232 -6.18 14.00 -13.42
CA PRO A 232 -5.85 14.76 -14.63
C PRO A 232 -6.68 16.02 -14.87
N VAL A 233 -7.95 16.06 -14.45
CA VAL A 233 -8.83 17.21 -14.70
C VAL A 233 -8.81 18.27 -13.59
N SER A 234 -8.26 17.94 -12.42
CA SER A 234 -8.24 18.83 -11.25
C SER A 234 -7.39 20.08 -11.44
N GLY A 235 -6.47 20.08 -12.42
CA GLY A 235 -5.48 21.15 -12.59
C GLY A 235 -4.42 21.21 -11.48
N CYS A 236 -4.39 20.22 -10.59
CA CYS A 236 -3.39 20.09 -9.53
C CYS A 236 -2.00 19.82 -10.14
N LYS A 237 -0.97 20.39 -9.51
CA LYS A 237 0.42 20.25 -9.95
C LYS A 237 1.13 19.28 -9.01
N SER A 238 1.49 18.10 -9.51
CA SER A 238 2.25 17.10 -8.74
C SER A 238 3.76 17.39 -8.64
N ASN A 239 4.26 18.33 -9.45
CA ASN A 239 5.65 18.79 -9.48
C ASN A 239 5.74 20.27 -9.85
#